data_AF-A0ABD1SMJ7-F1
#
_entry.id   AF-A0ABD1SMJ7-F1
#
_cell.length_a   1.000
_cell.length_b   1.000
_cell.length_c   1.000
_cell.angle_alpha   90.00
_cell.angle_beta   90.00
_cell.angle_gamma   90.00
#
_symmetry.space_group_name_H-M   'P 1'
#
loop_
_entity.id
_entity.type
_entity.pdbx_description
1 polymer ?
#
loop_
_entity_poly.entity_id
_entity_poly.type
_entity_poly.pdbx_seq_one_letter_code
_entity_poly.pdbx_strand_id
1 'polypeptide(L)'
;MEKILLLAIFFLRLFVTEAAVSVGGGVGIGVGGGAAGGGGGVWVGGGINTGPSTPSAGAPQVSNLNAAYTALQAWKSAITDDPNGIVKTWVGSNVCSYKGVFCADSQDFTGSSTGTVVAAIDLNHANLQGILVKQLSLLTDLSLLHLNSNRFSGTVPESFKEFTYLTELDLSNNRFSGPFPITTLYIPNLKYLDLRFNSFSGPIPEDLFNKQQLDAIFLNNNQFDSELPQNLGNSPASVINLANNKFTGNIPFSLGYIGSRVREILFLNNQLTGCIPEGVGLWSDLQVLDVSSNSLMGHLPDSISCLSEIEVLNLANNKLSGELPDLVCELKTIMNLTLASNFFSGFSQDCDKLSFRNVGFDFSFNCIPGKEMQRPQPDCSMIPGGGLSCLRIPAKPLVCGVLGIGAHEQTTNPTP
;
A
#
# COMPACT_ATOMS: atom_id res chain seq x y z
N MET A 1 -0.63 -22.27 17.74
CA MET A 1 -0.84 -20.81 17.89
C MET A 1 0.46 -20.02 18.01
N GLU A 2 1.54 -20.55 18.59
CA GLU A 2 2.82 -19.82 18.69
C GLU A 2 3.62 -19.64 17.38
N LYS A 3 3.50 -20.54 16.39
CA LYS A 3 4.25 -20.42 15.11
C LYS A 3 3.68 -19.38 14.13
N ILE A 4 2.39 -19.02 14.26
CA ILE A 4 1.75 -17.96 13.47
C ILE A 4 2.12 -16.58 14.03
N LEU A 5 2.45 -16.50 15.32
CA LEU A 5 2.90 -15.26 15.97
C LEU A 5 4.34 -14.89 15.57
N LEU A 6 5.21 -15.87 15.29
CA LEU A 6 6.59 -15.63 14.84
C LEU A 6 6.68 -15.07 13.41
N LEU A 7 5.80 -15.50 12.50
CA LEU A 7 5.70 -14.91 11.16
C LEU A 7 5.17 -13.48 11.21
N ALA A 8 4.14 -13.20 12.02
CA ALA A 8 3.65 -11.83 12.22
C ALA A 8 4.69 -10.90 12.86
N ILE A 9 5.55 -11.41 13.76
CA ILE A 9 6.66 -10.65 14.36
C ILE A 9 7.79 -10.40 13.33
N PHE A 10 8.01 -11.30 12.37
CA PHE A 10 8.97 -11.07 11.28
C PHE A 10 8.45 -10.02 10.28
N PHE A 11 7.15 -10.06 9.96
CA PHE A 11 6.47 -9.03 9.13
C PHE A 11 6.37 -7.65 9.81
N LEU A 12 6.30 -7.58 11.15
CA LEU A 12 6.35 -6.30 11.87
C LEU A 12 7.77 -5.74 12.04
N ARG A 13 8.82 -6.57 11.98
CA ARG A 13 10.21 -6.12 12.17
C ARG A 13 10.83 -5.49 10.93
N LEU A 14 10.24 -5.66 9.75
CA LEU A 14 10.71 -5.01 8.52
C LEU A 14 10.29 -3.52 8.41
N PHE A 15 9.41 -3.04 9.31
CA PHE A 15 8.89 -1.65 9.29
C PHE A 15 9.36 -0.76 10.44
N VAL A 16 10.48 -1.07 11.11
CA VAL A 16 11.15 -0.07 11.96
C VAL A 16 12.25 0.59 11.15
N THR A 17 11.90 1.58 10.33
CA THR A 17 12.88 2.58 9.91
C THR A 17 13.09 3.55 11.07
N GLU A 18 14.35 3.69 11.49
CA GLU A 18 14.76 4.64 12.52
C GLU A 18 14.36 6.06 12.11
N ALA A 19 13.37 6.65 12.79
CA ALA A 19 13.24 8.09 12.84
C ALA A 19 14.38 8.64 13.73
N ALA A 20 15.47 9.03 13.09
CA ALA A 20 16.55 9.76 13.74
C ALA A 20 16.03 11.13 14.20
N VAL A 21 15.62 11.23 15.47
CA VAL A 21 15.36 12.51 16.13
C VAL A 21 16.69 13.16 16.45
N SER A 22 17.14 14.13 15.63
CA SER A 22 18.27 14.98 16.01
C SER A 22 17.81 16.01 17.06
N VAL A 23 18.22 15.82 18.31
CA VAL A 23 18.05 16.82 19.37
C VAL A 23 19.21 17.80 19.28
N GLY A 24 19.00 18.91 18.56
CA GLY A 24 19.92 20.05 18.54
C GLY A 24 19.54 21.07 19.62
N GLY A 25 20.09 20.90 20.82
CA GLY A 25 20.02 21.92 21.87
C GLY A 25 20.90 23.12 21.51
N GLY A 26 20.29 24.30 21.34
CA GLY A 26 20.99 25.56 21.09
C GLY A 26 20.37 26.70 21.90
N VAL A 27 20.99 27.02 23.03
CA VAL A 27 20.70 28.21 23.83
C VAL A 27 21.26 29.43 23.12
N GLY A 28 20.42 30.40 22.77
CA GLY A 28 20.81 31.66 22.13
C GLY A 28 20.09 32.83 22.77
N ILE A 29 20.84 33.62 23.55
CA ILE A 29 20.39 34.77 24.35
C ILE A 29 19.98 35.93 23.45
N GLY A 30 18.82 36.52 23.72
CA GLY A 30 18.34 37.73 23.07
C GLY A 30 19.04 39.00 23.57
N VAL A 31 19.21 39.96 22.66
CA VAL A 31 19.46 41.37 22.97
C VAL A 31 18.56 42.21 22.08
N GLY A 32 17.64 42.93 22.72
CA GLY A 32 16.72 43.86 22.08
C GLY A 32 17.28 45.28 21.96
N GLY A 33 16.71 46.01 21.02
CA GLY A 33 16.76 47.47 20.83
C GLY A 33 16.04 47.73 19.50
N GLY A 34 14.98 48.51 19.37
CA GLY A 34 14.54 49.68 20.12
C GLY A 34 14.47 50.86 19.14
N ALA A 35 13.32 51.55 19.10
CA ALA A 35 12.99 52.77 18.34
C ALA A 35 12.62 52.58 16.85
N ALA A 36 11.48 53.02 16.29
CA ALA A 36 10.56 54.17 16.44
C ALA A 36 10.62 55.09 15.18
N GLY A 37 9.43 55.52 14.72
CA GLY A 37 9.21 56.51 13.66
C GLY A 37 8.36 55.93 12.53
N GLY A 38 7.08 56.27 12.33
CA GLY A 38 6.40 57.54 12.56
C GLY A 38 6.44 58.36 11.27
N GLY A 39 5.36 58.37 10.49
CA GLY A 39 5.26 59.18 9.27
C GLY A 39 4.00 58.91 8.47
N GLY A 40 2.91 59.58 8.86
CA GLY A 40 1.68 59.63 8.07
C GLY A 40 1.85 60.46 6.80
N GLY A 41 1.21 60.03 5.73
CA GLY A 41 1.07 60.77 4.48
C GLY A 41 -0.28 60.46 3.85
N VAL A 42 -1.24 61.35 4.08
CA VAL A 42 -2.53 61.38 3.38
C VAL A 42 -2.31 61.98 2.00
N TRP A 43 -2.68 61.26 0.94
CA TRP A 43 -2.76 61.78 -0.42
C TRP A 43 -4.14 61.47 -1.01
N VAL A 44 -4.86 62.52 -1.39
CA VAL A 44 -6.11 62.50 -2.15
C VAL A 44 -5.81 63.06 -3.53
N GLY A 45 -6.15 62.31 -4.58
CA GLY A 45 -6.10 62.77 -5.97
C GLY A 45 -6.37 61.61 -6.93
N GLY A 46 -7.56 61.59 -7.53
CA GLY A 46 -8.06 60.49 -8.36
C GLY A 46 -7.55 60.45 -9.80
N GLY A 47 -7.87 59.35 -10.49
CA GLY A 47 -7.65 59.17 -11.93
C GLY A 47 -7.94 57.73 -12.34
N ILE A 48 -9.05 57.52 -13.05
CA ILE A 48 -9.60 56.25 -13.52
C ILE A 48 -8.84 55.81 -14.79
N ASN A 49 -8.41 54.55 -14.87
CA ASN A 49 -8.34 53.78 -16.12
C ASN A 49 -8.21 52.27 -15.85
N THR A 50 -9.02 51.51 -16.57
CA THR A 50 -9.34 50.09 -16.45
C THR A 50 -8.27 49.16 -17.04
N GLY A 51 -7.91 48.10 -16.31
CA GLY A 51 -7.11 46.95 -16.74
C GLY A 51 -7.43 45.73 -15.85
N PRO A 52 -7.22 44.49 -16.31
CA PRO A 52 -7.89 43.31 -15.77
C PRO A 52 -7.50 43.06 -14.31
N SER A 53 -8.52 42.99 -13.47
CA SER A 53 -8.43 42.64 -12.06
C SER A 53 -7.72 41.30 -11.89
N THR A 54 -6.48 41.37 -11.42
CA THR A 54 -5.84 40.29 -10.66
C THR A 54 -6.71 39.98 -9.44
N PRO A 55 -6.95 38.72 -9.06
CA PRO A 55 -7.58 38.42 -7.79
C PRO A 55 -6.63 38.90 -6.69
N SER A 56 -7.06 39.95 -5.99
CA SER A 56 -6.44 40.47 -4.77
C SER A 56 -6.26 39.32 -3.78
N ALA A 57 -5.01 39.01 -3.46
CA ALA A 57 -4.63 38.30 -2.25
C ALA A 57 -5.17 39.10 -1.05
N GLY A 58 -6.12 38.51 -0.31
CA GLY A 58 -6.77 39.20 0.78
C GLY A 58 -8.08 38.56 1.23
N ALA A 59 -8.20 37.23 1.15
CA ALA A 59 -9.08 36.56 2.10
C ALA A 59 -8.47 36.80 3.49
N PRO A 60 -9.26 37.12 4.52
CA PRO A 60 -8.73 37.22 5.88
C PRO A 60 -8.06 35.88 6.18
N GLN A 61 -6.74 35.89 6.37
CA GLN A 61 -5.98 34.75 6.85
C GLN A 61 -6.44 34.48 8.28
N VAL A 62 -7.56 33.76 8.41
CA VAL A 62 -7.94 33.11 9.66
C VAL A 62 -6.74 32.26 10.03
N SER A 63 -6.14 32.49 11.20
CA SER A 63 -4.93 31.75 11.59
C SER A 63 -5.12 30.25 11.32
N ASN A 64 -4.11 29.56 10.76
CA ASN A 64 -4.23 28.14 10.40
C ASN A 64 -4.71 27.28 11.59
N LEU A 65 -4.37 27.70 12.82
CA LEU A 65 -4.84 27.06 14.06
C LEU A 65 -6.33 27.32 14.38
N ASN A 66 -6.92 28.45 13.95
CA ASN A 66 -8.37 28.69 14.08
C ASN A 66 -9.17 27.81 13.11
N ALA A 67 -8.68 27.61 11.89
CA ALA A 67 -9.27 26.66 10.95
C ALA A 67 -9.17 25.23 11.50
N ALA A 68 -8.00 24.86 12.03
CA ALA A 68 -7.80 23.58 12.70
C ALA A 68 -8.71 23.40 13.91
N TYR A 69 -8.88 24.42 14.75
CA TYR A 69 -9.82 24.39 15.87
C TYR A 69 -11.24 24.08 15.38
N THR A 70 -11.68 24.77 14.32
CA THR A 70 -13.02 24.56 13.73
C THR A 70 -13.18 23.12 13.23
N ALA A 71 -12.18 22.59 12.52
CA ALA A 71 -12.17 21.21 12.03
C ALA A 71 -12.25 20.19 13.17
N LEU A 72 -11.38 20.34 14.18
CA LEU A 72 -11.26 19.41 15.30
C LEU A 72 -12.48 19.45 16.21
N GLN A 73 -13.10 20.62 16.43
CA GLN A 73 -14.36 20.68 17.18
C GLN A 73 -15.54 20.09 16.41
N ALA A 74 -15.60 20.28 15.09
CA ALA A 74 -16.60 19.63 14.25
C ALA A 74 -16.42 18.10 14.22
N TRP A 75 -15.19 17.61 14.25
CA TRP A 75 -14.94 16.17 14.31
C TRP A 75 -15.20 15.60 15.70
N LYS A 76 -14.80 16.30 16.76
CA LYS A 76 -15.12 15.96 18.15
C LYS A 76 -16.62 15.76 18.35
N SER A 77 -17.48 16.60 17.76
CA SER A 77 -18.93 16.44 17.88
C SER A 77 -19.49 15.24 17.10
N ALA A 78 -18.75 14.71 16.14
CA ALA A 78 -19.08 13.48 15.41
C ALA A 78 -18.50 12.21 16.04
N ILE A 79 -17.68 12.34 17.09
CA ILE A 79 -17.19 11.24 17.92
C ILE A 79 -18.23 10.95 18.99
N THR A 80 -18.81 9.76 18.95
CA THR A 80 -19.92 9.33 19.79
C THR A 80 -19.50 8.51 21.00
N ASP A 81 -18.32 7.88 20.97
CA ASP A 81 -17.74 7.19 22.12
C ASP A 81 -16.23 7.41 22.19
N ASP A 82 -15.73 7.75 23.39
CA ASP A 82 -14.33 8.01 23.71
C ASP A 82 -13.95 7.37 25.06
N PRO A 83 -13.74 6.04 25.08
CA PRO A 83 -13.47 5.30 26.32
C PRO A 83 -12.20 5.77 27.04
N ASN A 84 -11.22 6.23 26.27
CA ASN A 84 -9.90 6.63 26.77
C ASN A 84 -9.81 8.12 27.11
N GLY A 85 -10.90 8.87 26.93
CA GLY A 85 -10.96 10.31 27.23
C GLY A 85 -9.99 11.16 26.40
N ILE A 86 -9.66 10.73 25.18
CA ILE A 86 -8.73 11.44 24.29
C ILE A 86 -9.30 12.80 23.90
N VAL A 87 -10.51 12.83 23.36
CA VAL A 87 -11.12 14.07 22.85
C VAL A 87 -11.67 14.95 23.97
N LYS A 88 -11.66 14.47 25.23
CA LYS A 88 -11.85 15.32 26.42
C LYS A 88 -10.76 16.39 26.53
N THR A 89 -9.55 16.12 26.03
CA THR A 89 -8.45 17.10 26.01
C THR A 89 -8.65 18.20 24.96
N TRP A 90 -9.58 18.02 24.02
CA TRP A 90 -9.77 18.93 22.89
C TRP A 90 -10.65 20.13 23.27
N VAL A 91 -10.14 21.00 24.15
CA VAL A 91 -10.84 22.18 24.69
C VAL A 91 -9.93 23.41 24.62
N GLY A 92 -10.49 24.55 24.23
CA GLY A 92 -9.78 25.83 24.15
C GLY A 92 -9.05 26.04 22.82
N SER A 93 -8.49 27.22 22.61
CA SER A 93 -7.90 27.59 21.31
C SER A 93 -6.52 26.96 21.04
N ASN A 94 -5.85 26.39 22.06
CA ASN A 94 -4.54 25.78 21.90
C ASN A 94 -4.63 24.35 21.34
N VAL A 95 -4.95 24.23 20.05
CA VAL A 95 -5.12 22.94 19.36
C VAL A 95 -3.88 22.04 19.41
N CYS A 96 -2.68 22.61 19.54
CA CYS A 96 -1.43 21.84 19.64
C CYS A 96 -1.27 21.12 20.99
N SER A 97 -2.11 21.44 21.99
CA SER A 97 -2.15 20.71 23.27
C SER A 97 -3.12 19.53 23.25
N TYR A 98 -3.87 19.34 22.17
CA TYR A 98 -4.85 18.28 22.04
C TYR A 98 -4.16 16.94 21.92
N LYS A 99 -4.58 15.95 22.71
CA LYS A 99 -4.00 14.61 22.63
C LYS A 99 -4.25 14.01 21.24
N GLY A 100 -3.18 13.52 20.62
CA GLY A 100 -3.19 12.97 19.26
C GLY A 100 -3.09 14.00 18.13
N VAL A 101 -2.95 15.29 18.45
CA VAL A 101 -2.72 16.35 17.47
C VAL A 101 -1.28 16.83 17.60
N PHE A 102 -0.55 16.88 16.48
CA PHE A 102 0.85 17.26 16.43
C PHE A 102 1.00 18.46 15.51
N CYS A 103 1.61 19.52 16.05
CA CYS A 103 1.88 20.74 15.32
C CYS A 103 3.35 20.82 14.89
N ALA A 104 3.60 21.52 13.80
CA ALA A 104 4.93 21.87 13.33
C ALA A 104 4.94 23.31 12.82
N ASP A 105 6.13 23.89 12.70
CA ASP A 105 6.28 25.20 12.06
C ASP A 105 6.27 25.01 10.54
N SER A 106 5.34 25.68 9.88
CA SER A 106 5.29 25.76 8.42
C SER A 106 6.35 26.75 7.94
N GLN A 107 7.00 26.44 6.82
CA GLN A 107 8.05 27.27 6.23
C GLN A 107 7.62 27.73 4.83
N ASP A 108 7.92 28.96 4.48
CA ASP A 108 7.80 29.43 3.10
C ASP A 108 8.97 28.95 2.23
N PHE A 109 8.91 29.28 0.93
CA PHE A 109 9.96 28.97 -0.04
C PHE A 109 11.32 29.61 0.28
N THR A 110 11.38 30.55 1.23
CA THR A 110 12.61 31.20 1.69
C THR A 110 13.15 30.60 2.99
N GLY A 111 12.47 29.57 3.53
CA GLY A 111 12.80 28.93 4.81
C GLY A 111 12.36 29.74 6.03
N SER A 112 11.59 30.81 5.84
CA SER A 112 11.04 31.61 6.94
C SER A 112 9.78 30.96 7.49
N SER A 113 9.65 30.89 8.82
CA SER A 113 8.45 30.34 9.45
C SER A 113 7.23 31.21 9.10
N THR A 114 6.22 30.58 8.51
CA THR A 114 4.92 31.19 8.19
C THR A 114 3.91 31.02 9.32
N GLY A 115 4.29 30.28 10.37
CA GLY A 115 3.49 30.04 11.56
C GLY A 115 3.32 28.55 11.86
N THR A 116 2.83 28.27 13.06
CA THR A 116 2.55 26.90 13.52
C THR A 116 1.25 26.38 12.90
N VAL A 117 1.29 25.14 12.40
CA VAL A 117 0.17 24.44 11.76
C VAL A 117 -0.02 23.04 12.38
N VAL A 118 -1.19 22.44 12.19
CA VAL A 118 -1.41 21.02 12.53
C VAL A 118 -0.85 20.16 11.40
N ALA A 119 0.27 19.49 11.66
CA ALA A 119 0.99 18.71 10.66
C ALA A 119 0.62 17.21 10.70
N ALA A 120 0.19 16.70 11.84
CA ALA A 120 -0.21 15.31 11.96
C ALA A 120 -1.34 15.09 12.98
N ILE A 121 -2.17 14.09 12.71
CA ILE A 121 -3.11 13.51 13.66
C ILE A 121 -2.80 12.03 13.77
N ASP A 122 -2.43 11.59 14.97
CA ASP A 122 -2.26 10.18 15.30
C ASP A 122 -3.18 9.83 16.48
N LEU A 123 -4.18 9.01 16.17
CA LEU A 123 -5.14 8.46 17.12
C LEU A 123 -5.14 6.93 17.06
N ASN A 124 -4.00 6.32 16.74
CA ASN A 124 -3.86 4.87 16.72
C ASN A 124 -4.23 4.26 18.07
N HIS A 125 -4.99 3.16 18.04
CA HIS A 125 -5.49 2.43 19.22
C HIS A 125 -6.32 3.27 20.20
N ALA A 126 -6.87 4.41 19.77
CA ALA A 126 -7.65 5.28 20.65
C ALA A 126 -9.04 4.71 20.98
N ASN A 127 -9.51 3.68 20.24
CA ASN A 127 -10.81 3.04 20.42
C ASN A 127 -11.98 4.04 20.29
N LEU A 128 -11.83 5.09 19.49
CA LEU A 128 -12.85 6.12 19.27
C LEU A 128 -13.96 5.58 18.36
N GLN A 129 -15.22 5.88 18.68
CA GLN A 129 -16.34 5.60 17.79
C GLN A 129 -16.89 6.89 17.20
N GLY A 130 -17.18 6.91 15.91
CA GLY A 130 -17.73 8.09 15.24
C GLY A 130 -17.69 7.96 13.72
N ILE A 131 -17.66 9.11 13.05
CA ILE A 131 -17.48 9.22 11.60
C ILE A 131 -16.39 10.26 11.27
N LEU A 132 -15.86 10.21 10.06
CA LEU A 132 -15.05 11.31 9.51
C LEU A 132 -15.99 12.40 8.99
N VAL A 133 -15.63 13.67 9.24
CA VAL A 133 -16.43 14.83 8.82
C VAL A 133 -15.72 15.61 7.72
N LYS A 134 -16.49 16.24 6.83
CA LYS A 134 -15.94 17.03 5.72
C LYS A 134 -15.03 18.17 6.18
N GLN A 135 -15.30 18.73 7.36
CA GLN A 135 -14.54 19.85 7.94
C GLN A 135 -13.09 19.52 8.26
N LEU A 136 -12.73 18.22 8.32
CA LEU A 136 -11.33 17.83 8.44
C LEU A 136 -10.48 18.36 7.28
N SER A 137 -11.05 18.61 6.11
CA SER A 137 -10.33 19.19 4.97
C SER A 137 -9.82 20.63 5.21
N LEU A 138 -10.30 21.30 6.27
CA LEU A 138 -9.74 22.60 6.70
C LEU A 138 -8.32 22.46 7.29
N LEU A 139 -7.87 21.25 7.60
CA LEU A 139 -6.50 20.96 8.03
C LEU A 139 -5.59 20.85 6.78
N THR A 140 -5.42 21.96 6.07
CA THR A 140 -4.76 21.97 4.75
C THR A 140 -3.31 21.52 4.80
N ASP A 141 -2.61 21.78 5.91
CA ASP A 141 -1.20 21.43 6.11
C ASP A 141 -0.98 20.04 6.72
N LEU A 142 -2.04 19.23 6.85
CA LEU A 142 -1.96 17.89 7.42
C LEU A 142 -1.14 16.97 6.49
N SER A 143 -0.05 16.42 7.00
CA SER A 143 0.82 15.46 6.31
C SER A 143 0.50 14.01 6.67
N LEU A 144 0.09 13.76 7.92
CA LEU A 144 -0.20 12.40 8.42
C LEU A 144 -1.59 12.35 9.06
N LEU A 145 -2.39 11.35 8.67
CA LEU A 145 -3.63 11.01 9.34
C LEU A 145 -3.64 9.52 9.66
N HIS A 146 -3.35 9.18 10.91
CA HIS A 146 -3.28 7.80 11.39
C HIS A 146 -4.40 7.49 12.38
N LEU A 147 -5.28 6.58 11.99
CA LEU A 147 -6.51 6.22 12.72
C LEU A 147 -6.63 4.72 12.96
N ASN A 148 -5.52 3.96 12.93
CA ASN A 148 -5.51 2.52 13.14
C ASN A 148 -6.25 2.12 14.43
N SER A 149 -6.97 1.00 14.40
CA SER A 149 -7.60 0.41 15.59
C SER A 149 -8.56 1.37 16.31
N ASN A 150 -9.49 1.93 15.54
CA ASN A 150 -10.62 2.70 16.03
C ASN A 150 -11.94 2.04 15.60
N ARG A 151 -13.04 2.73 15.82
CA ARG A 151 -14.41 2.30 15.47
C ARG A 151 -15.08 3.36 14.60
N PHE A 152 -14.30 4.07 13.79
CA PHE A 152 -14.85 5.01 12.82
C PHE A 152 -15.61 4.25 11.73
N SER A 153 -16.76 4.78 11.34
CA SER A 153 -17.67 4.16 10.38
C SER A 153 -18.09 5.15 9.29
N GLY A 154 -18.90 4.67 8.33
CA GLY A 154 -19.30 5.46 7.17
C GLY A 154 -18.28 5.39 6.05
N THR A 155 -18.18 6.46 5.26
CA THR A 155 -17.27 6.59 4.11
C THR A 155 -16.24 7.69 4.34
N VAL A 156 -15.18 7.70 3.53
CA VAL A 156 -14.21 8.80 3.49
C VAL A 156 -14.86 10.03 2.82
N PRO A 157 -14.86 11.22 3.46
CA PRO A 157 -15.48 12.42 2.90
C PRO A 157 -14.85 12.83 1.57
N GLU A 158 -15.66 13.25 0.60
CA GLU A 158 -15.17 13.69 -0.71
C GLU A 158 -14.15 14.84 -0.60
N SER A 159 -14.28 15.71 0.41
CA SER A 159 -13.38 16.84 0.65
C SER A 159 -11.95 16.43 1.02
N PHE A 160 -11.66 15.15 1.29
CA PHE A 160 -10.29 14.69 1.56
C PHE A 160 -9.34 14.92 0.38
N LYS A 161 -9.86 15.06 -0.85
CA LYS A 161 -9.08 15.50 -2.02
C LYS A 161 -8.39 16.86 -1.84
N GLU A 162 -8.87 17.69 -0.90
CA GLU A 162 -8.30 19.00 -0.57
C GLU A 162 -7.05 18.91 0.34
N PHE A 163 -6.71 17.72 0.84
CA PHE A 163 -5.48 17.51 1.62
C PHE A 163 -4.23 17.54 0.73
N THR A 164 -3.78 18.74 0.38
CA THR A 164 -2.68 18.93 -0.55
C THR A 164 -1.34 18.45 -0.02
N TYR A 165 -1.13 18.42 1.30
CA TYR A 165 0.14 17.98 1.90
C TYR A 165 0.11 16.57 2.47
N LEU A 166 -1.03 15.87 2.43
CA LEU A 166 -1.17 14.55 3.04
C LEU A 166 -0.36 13.51 2.26
N THR A 167 0.60 12.90 2.96
CA THR A 167 1.49 11.87 2.44
C THR A 167 1.10 10.49 2.94
N GLU A 168 0.53 10.39 4.13
CA GLU A 168 0.13 9.11 4.73
C GLU A 168 -1.30 9.15 5.24
N LEU A 169 -2.10 8.21 4.76
CA LEU A 169 -3.46 7.99 5.21
C LEU A 169 -3.61 6.56 5.70
N ASP A 170 -3.69 6.39 7.02
CA ASP A 170 -3.96 5.12 7.67
C ASP A 170 -5.35 5.14 8.30
N LEU A 171 -6.27 4.39 7.69
CA LEU A 171 -7.65 4.17 8.14
C LEU A 171 -7.87 2.72 8.58
N SER A 172 -6.81 1.96 8.80
CA SER A 172 -6.87 0.53 9.03
C SER A 172 -7.58 0.15 10.33
N ASN A 173 -8.11 -1.08 10.39
CA ASN A 173 -8.79 -1.64 11.56
C ASN A 173 -9.87 -0.70 12.13
N ASN A 174 -10.85 -0.40 11.28
CA ASN A 174 -12.01 0.45 11.57
C ASN A 174 -13.29 -0.25 11.09
N ARG A 175 -14.39 0.51 11.01
CA ARG A 175 -15.71 0.06 10.54
C ARG A 175 -16.14 0.81 9.29
N PHE A 176 -15.19 1.30 8.48
CA PHE A 176 -15.53 1.95 7.21
C PHE A 176 -16.15 0.94 6.24
N SER A 177 -17.06 1.40 5.40
CA SER A 177 -17.82 0.55 4.49
C SER A 177 -18.21 1.29 3.21
N GLY A 178 -18.68 0.55 2.21
CA GLY A 178 -19.05 1.10 0.90
C GLY A 178 -17.96 0.85 -0.15
N PRO A 179 -18.02 1.51 -1.32
CA PRO A 179 -17.02 1.30 -2.38
C PRO A 179 -15.63 1.82 -1.96
N PHE A 180 -14.62 1.48 -2.76
CA PHE A 180 -13.29 2.09 -2.64
C PHE A 180 -13.41 3.63 -2.56
N PRO A 181 -12.74 4.30 -1.61
CA PRO A 181 -12.84 5.74 -1.44
C PRO A 181 -12.08 6.48 -2.55
N ILE A 182 -12.72 6.69 -3.71
CA ILE A 182 -12.10 7.29 -4.91
C ILE A 182 -11.43 8.64 -4.63
N THR A 183 -11.92 9.39 -3.64
CA THR A 183 -11.31 10.66 -3.20
C THR A 183 -9.82 10.53 -2.85
N THR A 184 -9.40 9.39 -2.30
CA THR A 184 -8.00 9.12 -1.94
C THR A 184 -7.05 9.14 -3.15
N LEU A 185 -7.57 8.85 -4.35
CA LEU A 185 -6.78 8.92 -5.58
C LEU A 185 -6.43 10.36 -5.96
N TYR A 186 -7.31 11.30 -5.63
CA TYR A 186 -7.17 12.73 -5.92
C TYR A 186 -6.38 13.50 -4.87
N ILE A 187 -5.90 12.84 -3.81
CA ILE A 187 -4.98 13.45 -2.83
C ILE A 187 -3.59 13.52 -3.46
N PRO A 188 -3.07 14.71 -3.83
CA PRO A 188 -1.98 14.83 -4.81
C PRO A 188 -0.67 14.16 -4.37
N ASN A 189 -0.31 14.31 -3.08
CA ASN A 189 0.99 13.88 -2.56
C ASN A 189 0.95 12.59 -1.73
N LEU A 190 -0.14 11.82 -1.84
CA LEU A 190 -0.33 10.60 -1.07
C LEU A 190 0.63 9.49 -1.52
N LYS A 191 1.41 8.97 -0.57
CA LYS A 191 2.43 7.92 -0.76
C LYS A 191 2.08 6.61 -0.05
N TYR A 192 1.36 6.69 1.06
CA TYR A 192 0.96 5.53 1.85
C TYR A 192 -0.55 5.54 2.01
N LEU A 193 -1.22 4.48 1.52
CA LEU A 193 -2.65 4.28 1.66
C LEU A 193 -2.94 2.94 2.34
N ASP A 194 -3.52 3.02 3.53
CA ASP A 194 -3.85 1.84 4.30
C ASP A 194 -5.34 1.83 4.71
N LEU A 195 -6.07 0.90 4.10
CA LEU A 195 -7.50 0.68 4.30
C LEU A 195 -7.79 -0.71 4.89
N ARG A 196 -6.76 -1.45 5.33
CA ARG A 196 -6.92 -2.85 5.73
C ARG A 196 -7.84 -3.04 6.94
N PHE A 197 -8.45 -4.21 7.08
CA PHE A 197 -9.38 -4.53 8.18
C PHE A 197 -10.55 -3.52 8.25
N ASN A 198 -11.28 -3.36 7.16
CA ASN A 198 -12.52 -2.59 7.06
C ASN A 198 -13.59 -3.43 6.34
N SER A 199 -14.68 -2.79 5.90
CA SER A 199 -15.76 -3.41 5.14
C SER A 199 -15.97 -2.72 3.79
N PHE A 200 -14.89 -2.25 3.15
CA PHE A 200 -14.96 -1.74 1.78
C PHE A 200 -15.29 -2.88 0.80
N SER A 201 -16.06 -2.60 -0.25
CA SER A 201 -16.60 -3.61 -1.18
C SER A 201 -16.59 -3.12 -2.63
N GLY A 202 -16.93 -4.02 -3.58
CA GLY A 202 -16.93 -3.70 -5.00
C GLY A 202 -15.53 -3.75 -5.63
N PRO A 203 -15.38 -3.25 -6.87
CA PRO A 203 -14.11 -3.30 -7.59
C PRO A 203 -13.11 -2.25 -7.08
N ILE A 204 -11.82 -2.53 -7.28
CA ILE A 204 -10.76 -1.52 -7.17
C ILE A 204 -10.70 -0.72 -8.47
N PRO A 205 -10.68 0.63 -8.42
CA PRO A 205 -10.55 1.46 -9.61
C PRO A 205 -9.15 1.35 -10.24
N GLU A 206 -9.07 1.32 -11.56
CA GLU A 206 -7.81 1.28 -12.32
C GLU A 206 -6.89 2.45 -11.96
N ASP A 207 -7.45 3.64 -11.72
CA ASP A 207 -6.73 4.86 -11.38
C ASP A 207 -5.84 4.72 -10.13
N LEU A 208 -6.12 3.76 -9.24
CA LEU A 208 -5.26 3.46 -8.10
C LEU A 208 -3.82 3.12 -8.54
N PHE A 209 -3.70 2.32 -9.60
CA PHE A 209 -2.40 1.86 -10.10
C PHE A 209 -1.74 2.82 -11.07
N ASN A 210 -2.41 3.93 -11.41
CA ASN A 210 -1.81 5.02 -12.18
C ASN A 210 -1.22 6.12 -11.28
N LYS A 211 -1.42 6.04 -9.96
CA LYS A 211 -0.97 7.05 -8.99
C LYS A 211 0.54 6.98 -8.77
N GLN A 212 1.27 7.86 -9.46
CA GLN A 212 2.75 7.81 -9.60
C GLN A 212 3.57 7.96 -8.31
N GLN A 213 2.97 8.45 -7.22
CA GLN A 213 3.67 8.63 -5.94
C GLN A 213 3.28 7.60 -4.87
N LEU A 214 2.31 6.72 -5.16
CA LEU A 214 1.79 5.78 -4.17
C LEU A 214 2.74 4.58 -4.05
N ASP A 215 3.46 4.52 -2.93
CA ASP A 215 4.50 3.52 -2.67
C ASP A 215 3.96 2.28 -1.95
N ALA A 216 2.96 2.45 -1.08
CA ALA A 216 2.40 1.36 -0.28
C ALA A 216 0.88 1.32 -0.34
N ILE A 217 0.34 0.15 -0.71
CA ILE A 217 -1.09 -0.11 -0.90
C ILE A 217 -1.51 -1.29 -0.01
N PHE A 218 -2.26 -1.01 1.05
CA PHE A 218 -2.82 -2.04 1.94
C PHE A 218 -4.34 -2.03 1.88
N LEU A 219 -4.92 -3.04 1.20
CA LEU A 219 -6.36 -3.20 1.03
C LEU A 219 -6.87 -4.53 1.63
N ASN A 220 -6.01 -5.26 2.32
CA ASN A 220 -6.32 -6.60 2.81
C ASN A 220 -7.42 -6.63 3.87
N ASN A 221 -8.09 -7.77 4.00
CA ASN A 221 -9.17 -7.97 4.98
C ASN A 221 -10.31 -6.96 4.80
N ASN A 222 -10.81 -6.88 3.57
CA ASN A 222 -11.99 -6.13 3.18
C ASN A 222 -12.96 -7.07 2.44
N GLN A 223 -13.93 -6.52 1.72
CA GLN A 223 -14.90 -7.24 0.92
C GLN A 223 -14.80 -6.85 -0.57
N PHE A 224 -13.63 -6.37 -1.02
CA PHE A 224 -13.41 -6.06 -2.43
C PHE A 224 -13.61 -7.31 -3.29
N ASP A 225 -14.21 -7.13 -4.45
CA ASP A 225 -14.58 -8.20 -5.38
C ASP A 225 -14.18 -7.82 -6.81
N SER A 226 -14.71 -8.55 -7.79
CA SER A 226 -14.39 -8.39 -9.21
C SER A 226 -12.94 -8.80 -9.54
N GLU A 227 -12.54 -8.62 -10.80
CA GLU A 227 -11.19 -8.94 -11.25
C GLU A 227 -10.17 -7.88 -10.82
N LEU A 228 -8.91 -8.29 -10.70
CA LEU A 228 -7.80 -7.35 -10.53
C LEU A 228 -7.68 -6.45 -11.78
N PRO A 229 -7.52 -5.12 -11.63
CA PRO A 229 -7.35 -4.21 -12.75
C PRO A 229 -6.21 -4.60 -13.69
N GLN A 230 -6.46 -4.52 -15.01
CA GLN A 230 -5.47 -4.90 -16.02
C GLN A 230 -4.28 -3.95 -16.08
N ASN A 231 -4.33 -2.78 -15.43
CA ASN A 231 -3.22 -1.85 -15.31
C ASN A 231 -2.45 -1.99 -13.99
N LEU A 232 -2.65 -3.07 -13.22
CA LEU A 232 -1.97 -3.30 -11.94
C LEU A 232 -0.44 -3.15 -12.03
N GLY A 233 0.16 -3.59 -13.14
CA GLY A 233 1.60 -3.43 -13.38
C GLY A 233 2.09 -2.00 -13.61
N ASN A 234 1.21 -1.01 -13.78
CA ASN A 234 1.60 0.40 -13.86
C ASN A 234 1.94 0.99 -12.49
N SER A 235 1.58 0.30 -11.41
CA SER A 235 1.75 0.80 -10.06
C SER A 235 3.23 1.04 -9.74
N PRO A 236 3.60 2.18 -9.16
CA PRO A 236 4.95 2.41 -8.69
C PRO A 236 5.22 1.79 -7.31
N ALA A 237 4.22 1.15 -6.70
CA ALA A 237 4.25 0.69 -5.33
C ALA A 237 5.32 -0.39 -5.08
N SER A 238 6.06 -0.24 -3.98
CA SER A 238 6.96 -1.28 -3.48
C SER A 238 6.20 -2.38 -2.74
N VAL A 239 5.03 -2.09 -2.17
CA VAL A 239 4.20 -3.05 -1.43
C VAL A 239 2.75 -3.00 -1.90
N ILE A 240 2.23 -4.15 -2.33
CA ILE A 240 0.82 -4.33 -2.72
C ILE A 240 0.22 -5.50 -1.95
N ASN A 241 -0.67 -5.19 -1.00
CA ASN A 241 -1.34 -6.19 -0.18
C ASN A 241 -2.87 -6.18 -0.42
N LEU A 242 -3.33 -7.19 -1.16
CA LEU A 242 -4.74 -7.41 -1.53
C LEU A 242 -5.32 -8.68 -0.88
N ALA A 243 -4.61 -9.24 0.11
CA ALA A 243 -4.96 -10.45 0.83
C ALA A 243 -6.37 -10.45 1.43
N ASN A 244 -6.98 -11.62 1.61
CA ASN A 244 -8.24 -11.78 2.34
C ASN A 244 -9.38 -10.89 1.80
N ASN A 245 -9.64 -10.98 0.50
CA ASN A 245 -10.75 -10.31 -0.19
C ASN A 245 -11.52 -11.35 -1.01
N LYS A 246 -12.29 -10.91 -2.01
CA LYS A 246 -13.09 -11.75 -2.89
C LYS A 246 -12.68 -11.61 -4.36
N PHE A 247 -11.44 -11.20 -4.66
CA PHE A 247 -10.98 -10.99 -6.04
C PHE A 247 -11.08 -12.28 -6.85
N THR A 248 -11.63 -12.18 -8.06
CA THR A 248 -11.85 -13.28 -9.00
C THR A 248 -11.00 -13.10 -10.27
N GLY A 249 -11.09 -14.06 -11.19
CA GLY A 249 -10.40 -13.97 -12.48
C GLY A 249 -8.89 -14.21 -12.35
N ASN A 250 -8.16 -13.86 -13.41
CA ASN A 250 -6.73 -14.16 -13.51
C ASN A 250 -5.86 -13.09 -12.84
N ILE A 251 -4.64 -13.45 -12.48
CA ILE A 251 -3.58 -12.46 -12.23
C ILE A 251 -3.29 -11.77 -13.58
N PRO A 252 -3.39 -10.44 -13.67
CA PRO A 252 -3.25 -9.73 -14.94
C PRO A 252 -1.82 -9.87 -15.48
N PHE A 253 -1.70 -10.13 -16.79
CA PHE A 253 -0.39 -10.30 -17.44
C PHE A 253 0.48 -9.03 -17.31
N SER A 254 -0.17 -7.88 -17.20
CA SER A 254 0.49 -6.59 -17.04
C SER A 254 1.33 -6.50 -15.79
N LEU A 255 1.06 -7.34 -14.77
CA LEU A 255 1.84 -7.36 -13.55
C LEU A 255 3.33 -7.62 -13.82
N GLY A 256 3.67 -8.32 -14.92
CA GLY A 256 5.05 -8.47 -15.39
C GLY A 256 5.77 -7.14 -15.67
N TYR A 257 5.05 -6.07 -15.99
CA TYR A 257 5.64 -4.77 -16.33
C TYR A 257 5.93 -3.86 -15.13
N ILE A 258 5.60 -4.29 -13.90
CA ILE A 258 5.90 -3.50 -12.68
C ILE A 258 7.42 -3.35 -12.45
N GLY A 259 8.22 -4.26 -13.04
CA GLY A 259 9.68 -4.22 -13.01
C GLY A 259 10.28 -4.44 -11.62
N SER A 260 11.48 -3.92 -11.42
CA SER A 260 12.32 -4.08 -10.21
C SER A 260 11.93 -3.20 -9.03
N ARG A 261 10.67 -2.74 -8.94
CA ARG A 261 10.25 -1.80 -7.87
C ARG A 261 9.54 -2.50 -6.73
N VAL A 262 8.78 -3.54 -7.07
CA VAL A 262 7.94 -4.26 -6.11
C VAL A 262 8.80 -5.18 -5.25
N ARG A 263 8.60 -5.10 -3.94
CA ARG A 263 9.27 -5.93 -2.93
C ARG A 263 8.31 -6.96 -2.34
N GLU A 264 7.04 -6.61 -2.21
CA GLU A 264 6.04 -7.48 -1.61
C GLU A 264 4.72 -7.49 -2.41
N ILE A 265 4.28 -8.70 -2.80
CA ILE A 265 2.97 -8.95 -3.39
C ILE A 265 2.25 -10.01 -2.56
N LEU A 266 1.13 -9.60 -1.96
CA LEU A 266 0.32 -10.46 -1.09
C LEU A 266 -1.11 -10.53 -1.64
N PHE A 267 -1.43 -11.62 -2.34
CA PHE A 267 -2.76 -11.91 -2.91
C PHE A 267 -3.44 -13.11 -2.24
N LEU A 268 -2.93 -13.58 -1.11
CA LEU A 268 -3.46 -14.78 -0.45
C LEU A 268 -4.96 -14.68 -0.10
N ASN A 269 -5.60 -15.84 0.01
CA ASN A 269 -7.00 -15.95 0.44
C ASN A 269 -7.94 -15.06 -0.38
N ASN A 270 -7.97 -15.32 -1.69
CA ASN A 270 -8.89 -14.73 -2.67
C ASN A 270 -9.51 -15.86 -3.52
N GLN A 271 -10.21 -15.49 -4.59
CA GLN A 271 -10.84 -16.43 -5.53
C GLN A 271 -10.14 -16.38 -6.91
N LEU A 272 -8.84 -16.05 -6.94
CA LEU A 272 -8.07 -15.93 -8.17
C LEU A 272 -7.96 -17.29 -8.87
N THR A 273 -8.06 -17.28 -10.20
CA THR A 273 -8.00 -18.45 -11.07
C THR A 273 -6.94 -18.25 -12.16
N GLY A 274 -6.89 -19.15 -13.14
CA GLY A 274 -5.91 -19.09 -14.22
C GLY A 274 -4.50 -19.42 -13.74
N CYS A 275 -3.51 -18.92 -14.46
CA CYS A 275 -2.10 -19.29 -14.28
C CYS A 275 -1.30 -18.13 -13.69
N ILE A 276 -0.14 -18.43 -13.10
CA ILE A 276 0.85 -17.39 -12.78
C ILE A 276 1.48 -16.93 -14.11
N PRO A 277 1.46 -15.63 -14.44
CA PRO A 277 1.95 -15.15 -15.73
C PRO A 277 3.48 -15.24 -15.84
N GLU A 278 3.99 -15.52 -17.04
CA GLU A 278 5.44 -15.55 -17.35
C GLU A 278 6.19 -14.26 -16.97
N GLY A 279 5.48 -13.13 -16.88
CA GLY A 279 6.06 -11.85 -16.45
C GLY A 279 6.57 -11.83 -14.99
N VAL A 280 6.25 -12.84 -14.16
CA VAL A 280 6.73 -12.95 -12.77
C VAL A 280 8.25 -12.82 -12.67
N GLY A 281 9.01 -13.36 -13.63
CA GLY A 281 10.47 -13.31 -13.61
C GLY A 281 11.08 -11.92 -13.79
N LEU A 282 10.28 -10.89 -14.07
CA LEU A 282 10.74 -9.50 -14.19
C LEU A 282 10.79 -8.76 -12.84
N TRP A 283 10.29 -9.36 -11.76
CA TRP A 283 10.27 -8.76 -10.42
C TRP A 283 11.58 -9.06 -9.67
N SER A 284 12.70 -8.54 -10.19
CA SER A 284 14.05 -8.88 -9.68
C SER A 284 14.26 -8.56 -8.20
N ASP A 285 13.59 -7.53 -7.69
CA ASP A 285 13.74 -6.99 -6.33
C ASP A 285 12.65 -7.53 -5.37
N LEU A 286 11.81 -8.46 -5.85
CA LEU A 286 10.73 -9.03 -5.06
C LEU A 286 11.28 -9.96 -3.98
N GLN A 287 10.89 -9.69 -2.74
CA GLN A 287 11.29 -10.42 -1.54
C GLN A 287 10.18 -11.36 -1.06
N VAL A 288 8.91 -10.96 -1.21
CA VAL A 288 7.76 -11.74 -0.75
C VAL A 288 6.72 -11.88 -1.84
N LEU A 289 6.43 -13.12 -2.23
CA LEU A 289 5.29 -13.48 -3.06
C LEU A 289 4.41 -14.49 -2.31
N ASP A 290 3.22 -14.05 -1.92
CA ASP A 290 2.21 -14.95 -1.34
C ASP A 290 0.92 -14.90 -2.15
N VAL A 291 0.67 -15.97 -2.89
CA VAL A 291 -0.56 -16.19 -3.67
C VAL A 291 -1.34 -17.40 -3.14
N SER A 292 -1.06 -17.80 -1.91
CA SER A 292 -1.64 -19.00 -1.30
C SER A 292 -3.15 -18.89 -1.09
N SER A 293 -3.83 -20.04 -0.98
CA SER A 293 -5.28 -20.09 -0.74
C SER A 293 -6.08 -19.36 -1.83
N ASN A 294 -5.83 -19.75 -3.07
CA ASN A 294 -6.57 -19.30 -4.26
C ASN A 294 -7.01 -20.54 -5.07
N SER A 295 -7.42 -20.34 -6.32
CA SER A 295 -7.73 -21.40 -7.29
C SER A 295 -6.81 -21.33 -8.52
N LEU A 296 -5.57 -20.86 -8.34
CA LEU A 296 -4.55 -20.82 -9.39
C LEU A 296 -4.22 -22.24 -9.86
N MET A 297 -3.96 -22.41 -11.15
CA MET A 297 -3.79 -23.72 -11.79
C MET A 297 -2.76 -23.70 -12.92
N GLY A 298 -2.46 -24.88 -13.45
CA GLY A 298 -1.43 -25.05 -14.48
C GLY A 298 -0.02 -25.09 -13.89
N HIS A 299 0.99 -25.02 -14.76
CA HIS A 299 2.38 -25.10 -14.36
C HIS A 299 2.90 -23.74 -13.88
N LEU A 300 3.92 -23.76 -13.03
CA LEU A 300 4.71 -22.56 -12.77
C LEU A 300 5.51 -22.19 -14.02
N PRO A 301 5.59 -20.90 -14.39
CA PRO A 301 6.46 -20.45 -15.46
C PRO A 301 7.92 -20.64 -15.08
N ASP A 302 8.77 -21.00 -16.04
CA ASP A 302 10.22 -21.18 -15.80
C ASP A 302 10.87 -19.85 -15.36
N SER A 303 10.28 -18.70 -15.74
CA SER A 303 10.73 -17.37 -15.32
C SER A 303 10.68 -17.11 -13.81
N ILE A 304 9.95 -17.92 -13.03
CA ILE A 304 9.91 -17.79 -11.57
C ILE A 304 11.29 -18.02 -10.93
N SER A 305 12.20 -18.74 -11.61
CA SER A 305 13.59 -18.89 -11.18
C SER A 305 14.43 -17.62 -11.34
N CYS A 306 13.87 -16.54 -11.88
CA CYS A 306 14.55 -15.25 -12.07
C CYS A 306 14.31 -14.27 -10.91
N LEU A 307 13.51 -14.64 -9.91
CA LEU A 307 13.29 -13.83 -8.71
C LEU A 307 14.53 -13.85 -7.80
N SER A 308 15.55 -13.05 -8.15
CA SER A 308 16.88 -13.12 -7.51
C SER A 308 16.91 -12.74 -6.03
N GLU A 309 15.98 -11.88 -5.60
CA GLU A 309 15.91 -11.38 -4.22
C GLU A 309 14.79 -12.06 -3.40
N ILE A 310 14.12 -13.10 -3.92
CA ILE A 310 12.98 -13.71 -3.22
C ILE A 310 13.39 -14.42 -1.94
N GLU A 311 12.75 -14.05 -0.85
CA GLU A 311 12.95 -14.62 0.48
C GLU A 311 11.81 -15.58 0.83
N VAL A 312 10.58 -15.21 0.50
CA VAL A 312 9.38 -15.98 0.80
C VAL A 312 8.56 -16.19 -0.46
N LEU A 313 8.44 -17.45 -0.88
CA LEU A 313 7.58 -17.89 -1.98
C LEU A 313 6.52 -18.85 -1.44
N ASN A 314 5.30 -18.35 -1.27
CA ASN A 314 4.18 -19.13 -0.77
C ASN A 314 3.10 -19.33 -1.85
N LEU A 315 3.02 -20.57 -2.32
CA LEU A 315 2.11 -21.02 -3.38
C LEU A 315 1.03 -21.98 -2.85
N ALA A 316 0.96 -22.15 -1.53
CA ALA A 316 0.18 -23.21 -0.90
C ALA A 316 -1.33 -23.13 -1.20
N ASN A 317 -2.03 -24.24 -1.09
CA ASN A 317 -3.49 -24.31 -1.21
C ASN A 317 -4.00 -23.69 -2.53
N ASN A 318 -3.52 -24.23 -3.65
CA ASN A 318 -3.95 -23.89 -4.99
C ASN A 318 -4.21 -25.19 -5.78
N LYS A 319 -4.35 -25.08 -7.11
CA LYS A 319 -4.51 -26.19 -8.06
C LYS A 319 -3.34 -26.24 -9.04
N LEU A 320 -2.16 -25.76 -8.64
CA LEU A 320 -0.94 -25.76 -9.46
C LEU A 320 -0.47 -27.20 -9.68
N SER A 321 0.06 -27.47 -10.87
CA SER A 321 0.41 -28.82 -11.33
C SER A 321 1.73 -28.84 -12.11
N GLY A 322 2.14 -30.02 -12.55
CA GLY A 322 3.43 -30.22 -13.24
C GLY A 322 4.61 -30.32 -12.27
N GLU A 323 5.81 -30.13 -12.79
CA GLU A 323 7.05 -30.14 -12.00
C GLU A 323 7.44 -28.72 -11.58
N LEU A 324 8.01 -28.57 -10.39
CA LEU A 324 8.65 -27.32 -9.97
C LEU A 324 9.82 -27.01 -10.92
N PRO A 325 9.91 -25.80 -11.51
CA PRO A 325 11.01 -25.46 -12.40
C PRO A 325 12.38 -25.67 -11.76
N ASP A 326 13.30 -26.22 -12.56
CA ASP A 326 14.70 -26.36 -12.19
C ASP A 326 15.26 -24.96 -11.86
N LEU A 327 16.16 -24.86 -10.87
CA LEU A 327 16.73 -23.61 -10.31
C LEU A 327 15.89 -22.86 -9.28
N VAL A 328 14.58 -23.12 -9.11
CA VAL A 328 13.81 -22.47 -8.02
C VAL A 328 14.42 -22.79 -6.65
N CYS A 329 14.86 -24.03 -6.49
CA CYS A 329 15.55 -24.50 -5.29
C CYS A 329 17.01 -24.02 -5.17
N GLU A 330 17.54 -23.31 -6.17
CA GLU A 330 18.89 -22.72 -6.17
C GLU A 330 18.90 -21.22 -5.90
N LEU A 331 17.73 -20.57 -5.85
CA LEU A 331 17.58 -19.17 -5.47
C LEU A 331 18.33 -18.91 -4.15
N LYS A 332 19.14 -17.86 -4.13
CA LYS A 332 20.17 -17.67 -3.08
C LYS A 332 19.60 -17.11 -1.79
N THR A 333 18.60 -16.24 -1.90
CA THR A 333 17.97 -15.49 -0.81
C THR A 333 16.78 -16.21 -0.20
N ILE A 334 16.27 -17.27 -0.85
CA ILE A 334 15.05 -17.96 -0.41
C ILE A 334 15.22 -18.53 1.00
N MET A 335 14.33 -18.14 1.89
CA MET A 335 14.25 -18.59 3.28
C MET A 335 13.04 -19.50 3.52
N ASN A 336 11.97 -19.31 2.75
CA ASN A 336 10.78 -20.14 2.85
C ASN A 336 10.14 -20.38 1.47
N LEU A 337 10.01 -21.65 1.09
CA LEU A 337 9.33 -22.13 -0.09
C LEU A 337 8.17 -23.04 0.34
N THR A 338 6.94 -22.63 0.11
CA THR A 338 5.77 -23.44 0.46
C THR A 338 4.97 -23.77 -0.80
N LEU A 339 4.92 -25.05 -1.15
CA LEU A 339 4.15 -25.64 -2.27
C LEU A 339 2.95 -26.46 -1.78
N ALA A 340 2.72 -26.51 -0.46
CA ALA A 340 1.78 -27.42 0.16
C ALA A 340 0.37 -27.37 -0.45
N SER A 341 -0.34 -28.50 -0.44
CA SER A 341 -1.73 -28.58 -0.90
C SER A 341 -1.92 -28.14 -2.37
N ASN A 342 -1.08 -28.62 -3.28
CA ASN A 342 -1.20 -28.45 -4.73
C ASN A 342 -1.26 -29.83 -5.43
N PHE A 343 -0.97 -29.88 -6.73
CA PHE A 343 -0.94 -31.08 -7.57
C PHE A 343 0.43 -31.23 -8.28
N PHE A 344 1.51 -30.73 -7.66
CA PHE A 344 2.86 -30.91 -8.23
C PHE A 344 3.21 -32.41 -8.31
N SER A 345 3.83 -32.80 -9.43
CA SER A 345 4.24 -34.18 -9.72
C SER A 345 5.71 -34.44 -9.41
N GLY A 346 6.52 -33.40 -9.23
CA GLY A 346 7.96 -33.53 -9.00
C GLY A 346 8.69 -32.21 -8.82
N PHE A 347 9.96 -32.31 -8.45
CA PHE A 347 10.93 -31.22 -8.36
C PHE A 347 12.35 -31.77 -8.51
N SER A 348 13.32 -30.93 -8.88
CA SER A 348 14.74 -31.32 -9.02
C SER A 348 15.35 -31.85 -7.71
N GLN A 349 16.31 -32.78 -7.81
CA GLN A 349 17.14 -33.24 -6.68
C GLN A 349 17.88 -32.09 -5.97
N ASP A 350 18.09 -30.96 -6.64
CA ASP A 350 18.71 -29.78 -6.02
C ASP A 350 17.89 -29.23 -4.83
N CYS A 351 16.58 -29.51 -4.78
CA CYS A 351 15.73 -29.16 -3.65
C CYS A 351 16.13 -29.87 -2.34
N ASP A 352 16.85 -31.00 -2.40
CA ASP A 352 17.39 -31.65 -1.21
C ASP A 352 18.41 -30.73 -0.49
N LYS A 353 19.06 -29.82 -1.23
CA LYS A 353 20.02 -28.84 -0.69
C LYS A 353 19.37 -27.75 0.16
N LEU A 354 18.06 -27.53 0.05
CA LEU A 354 17.34 -26.51 0.82
C LEU A 354 17.45 -26.75 2.33
N SER A 355 17.44 -28.02 2.74
CA SER A 355 17.62 -28.41 4.13
C SER A 355 18.97 -27.97 4.71
N PHE A 356 20.06 -28.12 3.95
CA PHE A 356 21.41 -27.69 4.35
C PHE A 356 21.55 -26.15 4.41
N ARG A 357 20.70 -25.42 3.68
CA ARG A 357 20.63 -23.96 3.72
C ARG A 357 19.65 -23.42 4.77
N ASN A 358 19.07 -24.28 5.61
CA ASN A 358 18.06 -23.95 6.61
C ASN A 358 16.83 -23.22 6.02
N VAL A 359 16.49 -23.55 4.76
CA VAL A 359 15.32 -23.02 4.08
C VAL A 359 14.10 -23.86 4.47
N GLY A 360 13.03 -23.20 4.92
CA GLY A 360 11.74 -23.86 5.12
C GLY A 360 11.22 -24.34 3.77
N PHE A 361 11.00 -25.65 3.62
CA PHE A 361 10.44 -26.22 2.40
C PHE A 361 9.30 -27.17 2.71
N ASP A 362 8.08 -26.75 2.39
CA ASP A 362 6.87 -27.55 2.59
C ASP A 362 6.23 -27.91 1.25
N PHE A 363 6.30 -29.18 0.88
CA PHE A 363 5.70 -29.77 -0.31
C PHE A 363 4.63 -30.82 0.04
N SER A 364 4.11 -30.80 1.28
CA SER A 364 3.07 -31.72 1.73
C SER A 364 1.78 -31.58 0.91
N PHE A 365 0.95 -32.62 0.89
CA PHE A 365 -0.33 -32.67 0.18
C PHE A 365 -0.22 -32.31 -1.32
N ASN A 366 0.82 -32.82 -1.98
CA ASN A 366 0.99 -32.79 -3.44
C ASN A 366 0.80 -34.18 -4.05
N CYS A 367 1.20 -34.36 -5.31
CA CYS A 367 1.08 -35.61 -6.08
C CYS A 367 2.46 -36.16 -6.49
N ILE A 368 3.44 -36.09 -5.59
CA ILE A 368 4.84 -36.41 -5.88
C ILE A 368 5.11 -37.90 -5.58
N PRO A 369 5.41 -38.74 -6.60
CA PRO A 369 5.64 -40.16 -6.38
C PRO A 369 6.81 -40.43 -5.42
N GLY A 370 6.61 -41.37 -4.49
CA GLY A 370 7.68 -41.83 -3.58
C GLY A 370 8.05 -40.87 -2.45
N LYS A 371 7.35 -39.73 -2.28
CA LYS A 371 7.53 -38.82 -1.14
C LYS A 371 6.44 -39.06 -0.07
N GLU A 372 6.74 -38.69 1.17
CA GLU A 372 5.78 -38.80 2.29
C GLU A 372 4.78 -37.63 2.31
N MET A 373 3.69 -37.79 3.06
CA MET A 373 2.64 -36.78 3.26
C MET A 373 2.04 -36.25 1.95
N GLN A 374 1.88 -37.12 0.95
CA GLN A 374 1.26 -36.77 -0.34
C GLN A 374 -0.23 -37.06 -0.33
N ARG A 375 -0.97 -36.49 -1.28
CA ARG A 375 -2.41 -36.74 -1.43
C ARG A 375 -2.68 -38.23 -1.66
N PRO A 376 -3.78 -38.77 -1.09
CA PRO A 376 -4.19 -40.14 -1.36
C PRO A 376 -4.73 -40.29 -2.79
N GLN A 377 -4.70 -41.50 -3.33
CA GLN A 377 -5.49 -41.80 -4.51
C GLN A 377 -6.99 -41.80 -4.15
N PRO A 378 -7.90 -41.34 -5.03
CA PRO A 378 -7.69 -41.00 -6.43
C PRO A 378 -7.39 -39.50 -6.70
N ASP A 379 -7.12 -38.68 -5.69
CA ASP A 379 -7.00 -37.21 -5.86
C ASP A 379 -5.92 -36.81 -6.89
N CYS A 380 -4.86 -37.61 -7.02
CA CYS A 380 -3.77 -37.40 -7.99
C CYS A 380 -4.00 -38.03 -9.37
N SER A 381 -5.18 -38.59 -9.63
CA SER A 381 -5.50 -39.23 -10.91
C SER A 381 -5.89 -38.23 -12.00
N MET A 382 -6.24 -37.00 -11.62
CA MET A 382 -6.66 -35.93 -12.53
C MET A 382 -5.74 -34.72 -12.35
N ILE A 383 -5.19 -34.20 -13.45
CA ILE A 383 -4.35 -32.99 -13.45
C ILE A 383 -5.27 -31.77 -13.64
N PRO A 384 -5.40 -30.87 -12.63
CA PRO A 384 -6.15 -29.64 -12.81
C PRO A 384 -5.52 -28.77 -13.89
N GLY A 385 -6.36 -28.15 -14.73
CA GLY A 385 -5.89 -27.20 -15.76
C GLY A 385 -5.32 -27.84 -17.03
N GLY A 386 -5.52 -29.14 -17.28
CA GLY A 386 -5.01 -29.86 -18.47
C GLY A 386 -5.50 -29.36 -19.85
N GLY A 387 -6.39 -28.37 -19.89
CA GLY A 387 -6.83 -27.69 -21.13
C GLY A 387 -6.38 -26.23 -21.24
N LEU A 388 -5.56 -25.72 -20.31
CA LEU A 388 -5.08 -24.34 -20.32
C LEU A 388 -3.79 -24.18 -21.13
N SER A 389 -3.61 -23.00 -21.72
CA SER A 389 -2.41 -22.62 -22.47
C SER A 389 -1.13 -22.47 -21.62
N CYS A 390 -1.21 -22.72 -20.30
CA CYS A 390 -0.08 -22.67 -19.38
C CYS A 390 0.45 -24.06 -19.00
N LEU A 391 0.15 -25.07 -19.82
CA LEU A 391 0.92 -26.30 -19.83
C LEU A 391 2.30 -26.01 -20.42
N ARG A 392 3.36 -26.38 -19.68
CA ARG A 392 4.75 -26.24 -20.10
C ARG A 392 4.96 -26.96 -21.43
N ILE A 393 5.25 -26.23 -22.49
CA ILE A 393 5.92 -26.78 -23.68
C ILE A 393 7.41 -26.67 -23.36
N PRO A 394 8.17 -27.78 -23.28
CA PRO A 394 9.59 -27.70 -23.00
C PRO A 394 10.29 -26.87 -24.09
N ALA A 395 10.68 -25.65 -23.76
CA ALA A 395 11.51 -24.80 -24.61
C ALA A 395 12.84 -24.54 -23.89
N LYS A 396 13.83 -24.09 -24.66
CA LYS A 396 15.26 -23.91 -24.30
C LYS A 396 15.49 -23.35 -22.87
N PRO A 397 16.63 -23.67 -22.24
CA PRO A 397 16.98 -23.17 -20.91
C PRO A 397 16.80 -21.65 -20.83
N LEU A 398 16.05 -21.21 -19.82
CA LEU A 398 15.64 -19.83 -19.65
C LEU A 398 16.85 -18.97 -19.22
N VAL A 399 17.06 -17.84 -19.89
CA VAL A 399 18.11 -16.88 -19.55
C VAL A 399 17.46 -15.63 -18.93
N CYS A 400 17.56 -15.50 -17.60
CA CYS A 400 16.91 -14.42 -16.86
C CYS A 400 17.29 -13.00 -17.33
N GLY A 401 18.48 -12.82 -17.92
CA GLY A 401 18.94 -11.52 -18.43
C GLY A 401 18.27 -11.02 -19.72
N VAL A 402 17.44 -11.82 -20.40
CA VAL A 402 16.85 -11.46 -21.72
C VAL A 402 15.38 -11.04 -21.62
N LEU A 403 14.73 -11.20 -20.47
CA LEU A 403 13.29 -10.98 -20.31
C LEU A 403 12.85 -9.51 -20.50
N GLY A 404 13.78 -8.55 -20.45
CA GLY A 404 13.48 -7.11 -20.61
C GLY A 404 13.44 -6.57 -22.05
N ILE A 405 13.78 -7.36 -23.08
CA ILE A 405 14.02 -6.82 -24.45
C ILE A 405 12.87 -7.12 -25.43
N GLY A 406 11.93 -8.00 -25.10
CA GLY A 406 10.90 -8.49 -26.04
C GLY A 406 9.60 -7.68 -26.16
N ALA A 407 9.35 -6.70 -25.29
CA ALA A 407 8.03 -6.04 -25.23
C ALA A 407 7.90 -4.76 -26.09
N HIS A 408 8.89 -4.42 -26.92
CA HIS A 408 8.92 -3.15 -27.64
C HIS A 408 8.58 -3.18 -29.14
N GLU A 409 8.30 -4.35 -29.74
CA GLU A 409 7.97 -4.43 -31.16
C GLU A 409 6.78 -5.37 -31.41
N GLN A 410 5.56 -4.82 -31.40
CA GLN A 410 4.46 -5.29 -32.25
C GLN A 410 3.38 -4.21 -32.39
N THR A 411 3.75 -3.07 -32.98
CA THR A 411 2.81 -2.18 -33.66
C THR A 411 3.23 -2.06 -35.12
N THR A 412 2.96 -3.09 -35.91
CA THR A 412 2.97 -2.95 -37.38
C THR A 412 1.54 -2.67 -37.84
N ASN A 413 1.29 -1.41 -38.17
CA ASN A 413 0.13 -0.98 -38.95
C ASN A 413 0.01 -1.80 -40.24
N PRO A 414 -1.21 -2.18 -40.66
CA PRO A 414 -1.45 -2.49 -42.06
C PRO A 414 -1.69 -1.19 -42.82
N THR A 415 -0.88 -0.95 -43.86
CA THR A 415 -1.16 0.01 -44.95
C THR A 415 -0.91 -0.70 -46.28
N PRO A 416 -1.48 -0.23 -47.40
CA PRO A 416 -2.37 0.93 -47.57
C PRO A 416 -3.84 0.56 -47.76
#